data_AF-A0A7V4L939-F1
#
_entry.id   AF-A0A7V4L939-F1
#
_cell.length_a   1.000
_cell.length_b   1.000
_cell.length_c   1.000
_cell.angle_alpha   90.00
_cell.angle_beta   90.00
_cell.angle_gamma   90.00
#
_symmetry.space_group_name_H-M   'P 1'
#
loop_
_entity.id
_entity.type
_entity.pdbx_description
1 polymer ?
#
loop_
_entity_poly.entity_id
_entity_poly.type
_entity_poly.pdbx_seq_one_letter_code
_entity_poly.pdbx_strand_id
1 'polypeptide(L)'
;MVASELNLQHWPIERLIDYARNPRKNDHAVDRMAAAIVEFGFRIPVVARSTGEVVDGHLRLKAARKLGLKTVPVVLSDELSDVQIKAFRLIANRSVSWAQWDEELLSLELAELSEAGYDLGLTGFSSEEIEELLAGITEDPATEDEAAAGSESSNADEDDVTPPTVAVTRPGDLWLLGEHRLLCADSSDAAAVARLLEGDRAHLVFTSPPYANQRDYTTGGIKDWDALMRGVFGHLPMAEDGQVLVNLGLIHRDNEVIPYWDAWLGWMRTQGWRRFAWYVWDQGPGMPGDWAGRFAPSFEFVFHFNRQSRKPNKIVPCKHAGQDSHLRA
;
A
#
# COMPACT_ATOMS: atom_id res chain seq x y z
N MET A 1 -20.36 20.98 -14.18
CA MET A 1 -19.53 21.36 -15.34
C MET A 1 -19.64 20.24 -16.35
N VAL A 2 -20.01 20.53 -17.60
CA VAL A 2 -19.93 19.53 -18.67
C VAL A 2 -18.45 19.38 -18.98
N ALA A 3 -17.88 18.18 -18.78
CA ALA A 3 -16.51 17.90 -19.21
C ALA A 3 -16.46 18.14 -20.72
N SER A 4 -15.61 19.06 -21.18
CA SER A 4 -15.39 19.24 -22.62
C SER A 4 -14.73 17.98 -23.16
N GLU A 5 -15.30 17.40 -24.22
CA GLU A 5 -14.67 16.27 -24.91
C GLU A 5 -13.32 16.70 -25.51
N LEU A 6 -12.26 15.94 -25.21
CA LEU A 6 -10.96 16.16 -25.81
C LEU A 6 -10.97 15.62 -27.24
N ASN A 7 -10.76 16.50 -28.22
CA ASN A 7 -10.72 16.14 -29.63
C ASN A 7 -9.27 15.98 -30.11
N LEU A 8 -8.92 14.78 -30.57
CA LEU A 8 -7.60 14.46 -31.10
C LEU A 8 -7.46 14.88 -32.56
N GLN A 9 -6.45 15.69 -32.86
CA GLN A 9 -6.09 16.16 -34.20
C GLN A 9 -4.68 15.71 -34.59
N HIS A 10 -4.34 15.77 -35.88
CA HIS A 10 -2.97 15.58 -36.36
C HIS A 10 -2.49 16.84 -37.06
N TRP A 11 -1.41 17.43 -36.56
CA TRP A 11 -0.90 18.71 -37.05
C TRP A 11 0.50 18.58 -37.65
N PRO A 12 0.84 19.38 -38.68
CA PRO A 12 2.23 19.55 -39.11
C PRO A 12 3.10 20.00 -37.95
N ILE A 13 4.26 19.36 -37.77
CA ILE A 13 5.12 19.62 -36.61
C ILE A 13 5.67 21.06 -36.59
N GLU A 14 5.81 21.67 -37.77
CA GLU A 14 6.30 23.02 -37.99
C GLU A 14 5.31 24.09 -37.50
N ARG A 15 4.04 23.72 -37.30
CA ARG A 15 3.02 24.60 -36.73
C ARG A 15 3.22 24.82 -35.23
N LEU A 16 3.90 23.90 -34.54
CA LEU A 16 4.04 23.93 -33.08
C LEU A 16 5.19 24.85 -32.64
N ILE A 17 4.86 25.80 -31.77
CA ILE A 17 5.74 26.83 -31.24
C ILE A 17 6.07 26.50 -29.79
N ASP A 18 7.36 26.39 -29.47
CA ASP A 18 7.82 26.08 -28.13
C ASP A 18 7.46 27.20 -27.13
N TYR A 19 7.15 26.81 -25.89
CA TYR A 19 6.91 27.77 -24.82
C TYR A 19 8.25 28.31 -24.30
N ALA A 20 8.52 29.59 -24.57
CA ALA A 20 9.80 30.24 -24.26
C ALA A 20 10.19 30.20 -22.77
N ARG A 21 9.22 30.09 -21.85
CA ARG A 21 9.45 30.07 -20.39
C ARG A 21 9.24 28.67 -19.80
N ASN A 22 9.48 27.61 -20.56
CA ASN A 22 9.40 26.25 -20.03
C ASN A 22 10.48 26.03 -18.95
N PRO A 23 10.10 25.75 -17.68
CA PRO A 23 11.07 25.55 -16.61
C PRO A 23 11.80 24.20 -16.69
N ARG A 24 11.34 23.23 -17.50
CA ARG A 24 11.98 21.92 -17.60
C ARG A 24 13.10 21.90 -18.64
N LYS A 25 14.30 21.51 -18.21
CA LYS A 25 15.42 21.15 -19.08
C LYS A 25 15.36 19.65 -19.36
N ASN A 26 15.20 19.28 -20.62
CA ASN A 26 14.94 17.89 -21.03
C ASN A 26 15.72 17.47 -22.28
N ASP A 27 16.71 18.26 -22.72
CA ASP A 27 17.50 17.96 -23.92
C ASP A 27 18.25 16.62 -23.80
N HIS A 28 18.70 16.27 -22.58
CA HIS A 28 19.37 14.99 -22.30
C HIS A 28 18.46 13.76 -22.49
N ALA A 29 17.13 13.94 -22.46
CA ALA A 29 16.16 12.83 -22.53
C ALA A 29 15.56 12.64 -23.93
N VAL A 30 15.94 13.47 -24.92
CA VAL A 30 15.36 13.45 -26.27
C VAL A 30 15.55 12.10 -26.95
N ASP A 31 16.71 11.48 -26.75
CA ASP A 31 17.08 10.22 -27.40
C ASP A 31 16.27 9.05 -26.85
N ARG A 32 16.12 8.99 -25.52
CA ARG A 32 15.25 8.03 -24.82
C ARG A 32 13.79 8.16 -25.29
N MET A 33 13.27 9.39 -25.38
CA MET A 33 11.91 9.62 -25.87
C MET A 33 11.76 9.28 -27.37
N ALA A 34 12.78 9.52 -28.20
CA ALA A 34 12.75 9.16 -29.61
C ALA A 34 12.67 7.64 -29.79
N ALA A 35 13.44 6.86 -29.01
CA ALA A 35 13.35 5.41 -29.00
C ALA A 35 11.95 4.92 -28.60
N ALA A 36 11.38 5.49 -27.54
CA ALA A 36 10.01 5.16 -27.12
C ALA A 36 8.95 5.47 -28.20
N ILE A 37 9.08 6.58 -28.94
CA ILE A 37 8.17 6.91 -30.04
C ILE A 37 8.32 5.94 -31.22
N VAL A 38 9.53 5.47 -31.52
CA VAL A 38 9.75 4.47 -32.58
C VAL A 38 9.08 3.14 -32.22
N GLU A 39 9.22 2.71 -30.96
CA GLU A 39 8.70 1.44 -30.47
C GLU A 39 7.18 1.47 -30.30
N PHE A 40 6.66 2.40 -29.51
CA PHE A 40 5.26 2.41 -29.11
C PHE A 40 4.38 3.26 -30.03
N GLY A 41 4.98 4.09 -30.89
CA GLY A 41 4.31 5.18 -31.57
C GLY A 41 4.07 6.38 -30.65
N PHE A 42 3.53 7.46 -31.21
CA PHE A 42 3.25 8.69 -30.47
C PHE A 42 1.94 8.56 -29.67
N ARG A 43 1.97 7.82 -28.56
CA ARG A 43 0.75 7.44 -27.80
C ARG A 43 0.10 8.55 -26.98
N ILE A 44 0.89 9.48 -26.47
CA ILE A 44 0.37 10.60 -25.65
C ILE A 44 0.44 11.88 -26.50
N PRO A 45 -0.68 12.55 -26.83
CA PRO A 45 -0.69 13.71 -27.72
C PRO A 45 -0.03 14.94 -27.10
N VAL A 46 0.46 15.85 -27.96
CA VAL A 46 0.88 17.20 -27.54
C VAL A 46 -0.36 18.00 -27.16
N VAL A 47 -0.33 18.69 -26.02
CA VAL A 47 -1.37 19.66 -25.69
C VAL A 47 -0.90 21.03 -26.18
N ALA A 48 -1.71 21.71 -26.99
CA ALA A 48 -1.35 23.02 -27.55
C ALA A 48 -2.57 23.95 -27.58
N ARG A 49 -2.30 25.24 -27.83
CA ARG A 49 -3.35 26.21 -28.20
C ARG A 49 -3.56 26.19 -29.71
N SER A 50 -4.71 26.68 -30.17
CA SER A 50 -5.01 26.88 -31.60
C SER A 50 -3.93 27.70 -32.34
N THR A 51 -3.26 28.60 -31.62
CA THR A 51 -2.14 29.44 -32.08
C THR A 51 -0.86 28.66 -32.39
N GLY A 52 -0.77 27.38 -32.01
CA GLY A 52 0.44 26.57 -32.14
C GLY A 52 1.31 26.56 -30.89
N GLU A 53 1.05 27.41 -29.89
CA GLU A 53 1.84 27.43 -28.65
C GLU A 53 1.67 26.12 -27.88
N VAL A 54 2.78 25.43 -27.60
CA VAL A 54 2.78 24.16 -26.88
C VAL A 54 2.53 24.40 -25.39
N VAL A 55 1.60 23.64 -24.84
CA VAL A 55 1.21 23.66 -23.43
C VAL A 55 1.87 22.50 -22.68
N ASP A 56 1.78 21.28 -23.21
CA ASP A 56 2.46 20.09 -22.68
C ASP A 56 3.00 19.20 -23.83
N GLY A 57 4.05 18.43 -23.55
CA GLY A 57 4.65 17.50 -24.51
C GLY A 57 5.91 18.02 -25.21
N HIS A 58 6.61 19.02 -24.66
CA HIS A 58 7.84 19.56 -25.27
C HIS A 58 8.92 18.51 -25.52
N LEU A 59 9.10 17.53 -24.61
CA LEU A 59 10.06 16.44 -24.81
C LEU A 59 9.66 15.55 -26.00
N ARG A 60 8.39 15.17 -26.08
CA ARG A 60 7.83 14.39 -27.19
C ARG A 60 7.95 15.14 -28.53
N LEU A 61 7.74 16.45 -28.52
CA LEU A 61 7.90 17.29 -29.71
C LEU A 61 9.36 17.35 -30.17
N LYS A 62 10.33 17.52 -29.26
CA LYS A 62 11.76 17.48 -29.61
C LYS A 62 12.16 16.12 -30.19
N ALA A 63 11.70 15.03 -29.59
CA ALA A 63 11.93 13.68 -30.10
C ALA A 63 11.33 13.47 -31.50
N ALA A 64 10.08 13.89 -31.72
CA ALA A 64 9.45 13.82 -33.04
C ALA A 64 10.17 14.65 -34.11
N ARG A 65 10.69 15.84 -33.76
CA ARG A 65 11.54 16.62 -34.66
C ARG A 65 12.84 15.88 -34.98
N LYS A 66 13.49 15.27 -33.99
CA LYS A 66 14.70 14.44 -34.18
C LYS A 66 14.43 13.27 -35.13
N LEU A 67 13.27 12.62 -34.99
CA LEU A 67 12.83 11.51 -35.85
C LEU A 67 12.37 11.96 -37.25
N GLY A 68 12.28 13.28 -37.52
CA GLY A 68 11.84 13.80 -38.81
C GLY A 68 10.35 13.60 -39.10
N LEU A 69 9.53 13.37 -38.07
CA LEU A 69 8.07 13.21 -38.24
C LEU A 69 7.46 14.49 -38.83
N LYS A 70 6.58 14.32 -39.81
CA LYS A 70 5.89 15.45 -40.46
C LYS A 70 4.67 15.92 -39.68
N THR A 71 4.00 15.01 -38.99
CA THR A 71 2.80 15.29 -38.22
C THR A 71 2.86 14.65 -36.85
N VAL A 72 2.23 15.28 -35.86
CA VAL A 72 2.09 14.75 -34.50
C VAL A 72 0.64 14.85 -34.03
N PRO A 73 0.20 13.94 -33.14
CA PRO A 73 -1.12 14.03 -32.51
C PRO A 73 -1.17 15.20 -31.52
N VAL A 74 -2.23 16.01 -31.61
CA VAL A 74 -2.43 17.24 -30.84
C VAL A 74 -3.84 17.28 -30.26
N VAL A 75 -3.94 17.70 -29.01
CA VAL A 75 -5.21 18.07 -28.36
C VAL A 75 -5.18 19.56 -28.03
N LEU A 76 -6.28 20.25 -28.33
CA LEU A 76 -6.43 21.67 -28.07
C LEU A 76 -6.81 21.95 -26.62
N SER A 77 -6.44 23.14 -26.14
CA SER A 77 -6.69 23.63 -24.77
C SER A 77 -7.19 25.08 -24.75
N ASP A 78 -7.85 25.50 -25.84
CA ASP A 78 -8.32 26.88 -26.03
C ASP A 78 -9.45 27.26 -25.07
N GLU A 79 -10.11 26.29 -24.44
CA GLU A 79 -11.09 26.48 -23.38
C GLU A 79 -10.47 26.94 -22.05
N LEU A 80 -9.15 26.78 -21.87
CA LEU A 80 -8.44 27.21 -20.69
C LEU A 80 -8.00 28.68 -20.81
N SER A 81 -8.25 29.45 -19.76
CA SER A 81 -7.70 30.81 -19.63
C SER A 81 -6.17 30.79 -19.55
N ASP A 82 -5.52 31.91 -19.87
CA ASP A 82 -4.05 32.02 -19.82
C ASP A 82 -3.47 31.67 -18.43
N VAL A 83 -4.21 31.95 -17.35
CA VAL A 83 -3.83 31.59 -15.98
C VAL A 83 -3.93 30.08 -15.77
N GLN A 84 -5.02 29.46 -16.24
CA GLN A 84 -5.20 28.01 -16.17
C GLN A 84 -4.15 27.27 -17.01
N ILE A 85 -3.77 27.78 -18.19
CA ILE A 85 -2.68 27.22 -19.01
C ILE A 85 -1.35 27.25 -18.24
N LYS A 86 -1.04 28.35 -17.56
CA LYS A 86 0.17 28.45 -16.73
C LYS A 86 0.14 27.45 -15.57
N ALA A 87 -1.00 27.31 -14.88
CA ALA A 87 -1.17 26.34 -13.80
C ALA A 87 -1.08 24.89 -14.33
N PHE A 88 -1.70 24.61 -15.48
CA PHE A 88 -1.71 23.29 -16.09
C PHE A 88 -0.31 22.84 -16.52
N ARG A 89 0.49 23.75 -17.09
CA ARG A 89 1.92 23.50 -17.36
C ARG A 89 2.69 23.02 -16.12
N LEU A 90 2.38 23.57 -14.95
CA LEU A 90 3.03 23.15 -13.70
C LEU A 90 2.50 21.80 -13.23
N ILE A 91 1.18 21.63 -13.19
CA ILE A 91 0.57 20.41 -12.65
C ILE A 91 0.87 19.18 -13.51
N ALA A 92 0.82 19.29 -14.85
CA ALA A 92 1.11 18.17 -15.76
C ALA A 92 2.55 17.65 -15.58
N ASN A 93 3.48 18.52 -15.20
CA ASN A 93 4.86 18.13 -14.93
C ASN A 93 5.08 17.63 -13.50
N ARG A 94 4.35 18.19 -12.54
CA ARG A 94 4.49 17.86 -11.11
C ARG A 94 3.73 16.59 -10.75
N SER A 95 2.60 16.30 -11.40
CA SER A 95 1.75 15.15 -11.08
C SER A 95 2.42 13.82 -11.39
N VAL A 96 3.29 13.77 -12.39
CA VAL A 96 4.10 12.57 -12.71
C VAL A 96 4.99 12.15 -11.54
N SER A 97 5.36 13.08 -10.65
CA SER A 97 6.21 12.78 -9.48
C SER A 97 5.42 12.63 -8.17
N TRP A 98 4.09 12.46 -8.22
CA TRP A 98 3.28 12.28 -7.01
C TRP A 98 3.19 10.83 -6.57
N ALA A 99 3.21 9.91 -7.54
CA ALA A 99 3.27 8.49 -7.27
C ALA A 99 4.70 8.07 -6.98
N GLN A 100 4.86 7.07 -6.13
CA GLN A 100 6.09 6.34 -5.90
C GLN A 100 5.98 5.00 -6.63
N TRP A 101 7.11 4.40 -6.99
CA TRP A 101 7.13 3.04 -7.47
C TRP A 101 6.91 2.09 -6.30
N ASP A 102 6.10 1.07 -6.54
CA ASP A 102 6.20 -0.16 -5.79
C ASP A 102 7.38 -0.91 -6.41
N GLU A 103 8.54 -0.89 -5.75
CA GLU A 103 9.78 -1.41 -6.31
C GLU A 103 9.73 -2.93 -6.53
N GLU A 104 8.94 -3.65 -5.74
CA GLU A 104 8.73 -5.10 -5.90
C GLU A 104 7.94 -5.40 -7.18
N LEU A 105 6.78 -4.74 -7.35
CA LEU A 105 5.98 -4.89 -8.57
C LEU A 105 6.73 -4.38 -9.80
N LEU A 106 7.47 -3.27 -9.67
CA LEU A 106 8.27 -2.73 -10.76
C LEU A 106 9.36 -3.72 -11.20
N SER A 107 10.07 -4.32 -10.24
CA SER A 107 11.12 -5.29 -10.53
C SER A 107 10.55 -6.54 -11.19
N LEU A 108 9.38 -7.01 -10.75
CA LEU A 108 8.69 -8.15 -11.35
C LEU A 108 8.28 -7.86 -12.80
N GLU A 109 7.64 -6.71 -13.06
CA GLU A 109 7.27 -6.28 -14.41
C GLU A 109 8.51 -6.19 -15.32
N LEU A 110 9.65 -5.67 -14.82
CA LEU A 110 10.91 -5.65 -15.56
C LEU A 110 11.46 -7.06 -15.82
N ALA A 111 11.34 -7.98 -14.86
CA ALA A 111 11.78 -9.36 -15.02
C ALA A 111 10.94 -10.10 -16.07
N GLU A 112 9.61 -9.96 -16.03
CA GLU A 112 8.70 -10.56 -17.02
C GLU A 112 8.99 -10.04 -18.43
N LEU A 113 9.22 -8.74 -18.57
CA LEU A 113 9.64 -8.15 -19.84
C LEU A 113 10.99 -8.72 -20.31
N SER A 114 11.95 -8.90 -19.40
CA SER A 114 13.25 -9.51 -19.71
C SER A 114 13.11 -10.97 -20.17
N GLU A 115 12.30 -11.77 -19.48
CA GLU A 115 12.02 -13.17 -19.83
C GLU A 115 11.29 -13.30 -21.16
N ALA A 116 10.40 -12.35 -21.46
CA ALA A 116 9.76 -12.23 -22.78
C ALA A 116 10.74 -11.78 -23.88
N GLY A 117 12.00 -11.49 -23.55
CA GLY A 117 13.03 -11.04 -24.47
C GLY A 117 12.86 -9.58 -24.91
N TYR A 118 12.17 -8.76 -24.12
CA TYR A 118 11.93 -7.36 -24.39
C TYR A 118 13.13 -6.49 -24.03
N ASP A 119 13.37 -5.42 -24.79
CA ASP A 119 14.43 -4.45 -24.50
C ASP A 119 14.01 -3.52 -23.35
N LEU A 120 14.50 -3.80 -22.15
CA LEU A 120 14.21 -3.02 -20.95
C LEU A 120 14.70 -1.57 -21.05
N GLY A 121 15.67 -1.25 -21.91
CA GLY A 121 16.11 0.13 -22.12
C GLY A 121 15.01 1.06 -22.65
N LEU A 122 13.93 0.51 -23.20
CA LEU A 122 12.78 1.25 -23.75
C LEU A 122 11.72 1.60 -22.69
N THR A 123 11.80 1.02 -21.49
CA THR A 123 10.88 1.29 -20.38
C THR A 123 11.03 2.70 -19.80
N GLY A 124 12.21 3.29 -20.00
CA GLY A 124 12.54 4.63 -19.52
C GLY A 124 13.44 4.65 -18.28
N PHE A 125 13.74 3.48 -17.70
CA PHE A 125 14.78 3.30 -16.68
C PHE A 125 16.18 3.26 -17.32
N SER A 126 17.21 3.65 -16.56
CA SER A 126 18.61 3.44 -16.96
C SER A 126 19.04 2.00 -16.73
N SER A 127 20.11 1.57 -17.40
CA SER A 127 20.65 0.21 -17.21
C SER A 127 21.06 -0.04 -15.76
N GLU A 128 21.61 0.97 -15.07
CA GLU A 128 21.98 0.87 -13.64
C GLU A 128 20.72 0.68 -12.77
N GLU A 129 19.67 1.47 -12.98
CA GLU A 129 18.38 1.29 -12.28
C GLU A 129 17.77 -0.10 -12.55
N ILE A 130 17.80 -0.57 -13.80
CA ILE A 130 17.28 -1.90 -14.16
C ILE A 130 18.08 -3.01 -13.48
N GLU A 131 19.41 -2.91 -13.47
CA GLU A 131 20.28 -3.88 -12.80
C GLU A 131 20.02 -3.92 -11.29
N GLU A 132 19.87 -2.76 -10.63
CA GLU A 132 19.54 -2.70 -9.20
C GLU A 132 18.18 -3.33 -8.89
N LEU A 133 17.16 -3.06 -9.72
CA LEU A 133 15.81 -3.61 -9.58
C LEU A 133 15.80 -5.13 -9.81
N LEU A 134 16.52 -5.63 -10.81
CA LEU A 134 16.58 -7.06 -11.11
C LEU A 134 17.51 -7.84 -10.17
N ALA A 135 18.54 -7.21 -9.60
CA ALA A 135 19.47 -7.86 -8.68
C ALA A 135 18.76 -8.40 -7.44
N GLY A 136 17.72 -7.70 -6.96
CA GLY A 136 16.88 -8.14 -5.85
C GLY A 136 16.06 -9.41 -6.12
N ILE A 137 15.93 -9.82 -7.39
CA ILE A 137 15.22 -11.05 -7.81
C ILE A 137 16.20 -12.23 -7.95
N THR A 138 17.48 -11.97 -8.22
CA THR A 138 18.48 -12.99 -8.59
C THR A 138 19.30 -13.59 -7.44
N GLU A 139 18.99 -13.30 -6.18
CA GLU A 139 19.57 -14.05 -5.06
C GLU A 139 18.95 -15.46 -4.96
N ASP A 140 19.40 -16.32 -5.88
CA ASP A 140 19.16 -17.76 -5.89
C ASP A 140 20.06 -18.42 -4.82
N PRO A 141 19.53 -19.04 -3.75
CA PRO A 141 20.33 -19.67 -2.71
C PRO A 141 20.76 -21.06 -3.17
N ALA A 142 21.72 -21.11 -4.09
CA ALA A 142 22.38 -22.34 -4.50
C ALA A 142 23.87 -22.28 -4.20
N THR A 143 24.21 -22.31 -2.90
CA THR A 143 25.30 -23.09 -2.26
C THR A 143 25.61 -22.46 -0.91
N GLU A 144 25.06 -23.00 0.17
CA GLU A 144 25.78 -23.29 1.43
C GLU A 144 24.85 -24.09 2.36
N ASP A 145 25.41 -25.17 2.89
CA ASP A 145 24.76 -26.15 3.77
C ASP A 145 24.21 -25.52 5.07
N GLU A 146 23.07 -26.07 5.52
CA GLU A 146 22.60 -26.11 6.91
C GLU A 146 22.55 -24.79 7.70
N ALA A 147 21.47 -24.02 7.51
CA ALA A 147 20.58 -23.53 8.58
C ALA A 147 19.63 -22.45 8.05
N ALA A 148 18.38 -22.49 8.51
CA ALA A 148 17.36 -21.44 8.37
C ALA A 148 16.69 -21.26 6.99
N ALA A 149 15.96 -22.29 6.55
CA ALA A 149 14.81 -22.08 5.66
C ALA A 149 13.59 -21.71 6.52
N GLY A 150 13.25 -20.42 6.56
CA GLY A 150 12.12 -19.89 7.30
C GLY A 150 12.01 -18.38 7.14
N SER A 151 11.54 -17.93 5.98
CA SER A 151 11.08 -16.57 5.72
C SER A 151 9.98 -16.70 4.65
N GLU A 152 8.73 -17.00 5.03
CA GLU A 152 7.73 -16.11 5.63
C GLU A 152 7.15 -15.12 4.62
N SER A 153 6.06 -15.58 3.99
CA SER A 153 5.04 -14.74 3.37
C SER A 153 4.49 -13.78 4.42
N SER A 154 5.09 -12.60 4.55
CA SER A 154 4.55 -11.54 5.38
C SER A 154 3.41 -10.87 4.61
N ASN A 155 2.26 -10.71 5.25
CA ASN A 155 1.19 -9.85 4.75
C ASN A 155 1.76 -8.44 4.57
N ALA A 156 1.97 -8.05 3.31
CA ALA A 156 2.36 -6.72 2.89
C ALA A 156 1.08 -5.87 2.84
N ASP A 157 0.71 -5.32 4.00
CA ASP A 157 -0.19 -4.17 4.14
C ASP A 157 -0.25 -3.81 5.62
N GLU A 158 0.87 -3.37 6.18
CA GLU A 158 0.86 -2.46 7.34
C GLU A 158 2.23 -1.82 7.53
N ASP A 159 2.26 -0.51 7.23
CA ASP A 159 3.30 0.49 7.46
C ASP A 159 4.66 0.30 6.76
N ASP A 160 4.70 0.62 5.45
CA ASP A 160 5.91 1.16 4.79
C ASP A 160 6.15 2.62 5.23
N VAL A 161 6.17 2.83 6.54
CA VAL A 161 6.69 4.05 7.14
C VAL A 161 8.16 3.78 7.39
N THR A 162 9.06 4.36 6.59
CA THR A 162 10.48 4.36 6.93
C THR A 162 10.59 4.91 8.35
N PRO A 163 11.03 4.11 9.34
CA PRO A 163 11.01 4.55 10.72
C PRO A 163 11.90 5.80 10.82
N PRO A 164 11.44 6.85 11.50
CA PRO A 164 12.17 8.11 11.54
C PRO A 164 13.56 7.85 12.12
N THR A 165 14.58 8.43 11.49
CA THR A 165 15.99 8.31 11.92
C THR A 165 16.18 8.77 13.37
N VAL A 166 15.28 9.62 13.86
CA VAL A 166 15.14 9.98 15.27
C VAL A 166 13.69 9.73 15.69
N ALA A 167 13.45 8.66 16.44
CA ALA A 167 12.15 8.41 17.04
C ALA A 167 11.81 9.49 18.08
N VAL A 168 10.72 10.22 17.84
CA VAL A 168 10.18 11.20 18.80
C VAL A 168 9.58 10.48 20.01
N THR A 169 8.84 9.41 19.75
CA THR A 169 8.16 8.59 20.77
C THR A 169 9.13 7.64 21.45
N ARG A 170 9.05 7.57 22.78
CA ARG A 170 9.83 6.66 23.63
C ARG A 170 8.92 5.75 24.44
N PRO A 171 9.40 4.57 24.88
CA PRO A 171 8.67 3.73 25.81
C PRO A 171 8.25 4.52 27.06
N GLY A 172 6.97 4.43 27.41
CA GLY A 172 6.32 5.19 28.48
C GLY A 172 5.62 6.48 28.03
N ASP A 173 5.86 6.97 26.81
CA ASP A 173 5.19 8.16 26.31
C ASP A 173 3.69 7.90 26.09
N LEU A 174 2.87 8.78 26.68
CA LEU A 174 1.41 8.77 26.56
C LEU A 174 0.98 10.01 25.76
N TRP A 175 0.45 9.77 24.58
CA TRP A 175 -0.07 10.77 23.67
C TRP A 175 -1.57 10.93 23.89
N LEU A 176 -2.02 12.19 24.02
CA LEU A 176 -3.43 12.55 24.11
C LEU A 176 -3.90 13.07 22.76
N LEU A 177 -4.93 12.42 22.21
CA LEU A 177 -5.48 12.63 20.87
C LEU A 177 -6.97 13.01 20.99
N GLY A 178 -7.24 14.10 21.73
CA GLY A 178 -8.61 14.48 22.10
C GLY A 178 -9.18 13.54 23.17
N GLU A 179 -10.30 12.88 22.87
CA GLU A 179 -10.88 11.83 23.74
C GLU A 179 -10.10 10.50 23.68
N HIS A 180 -9.17 10.36 22.72
CA HIS A 180 -8.37 9.16 22.53
C HIS A 180 -6.99 9.26 23.19
N ARG A 181 -6.43 8.12 23.56
CA ARG A 181 -5.11 8.00 24.21
C ARG A 181 -4.29 6.93 23.49
N LEU A 182 -3.00 7.20 23.27
CA LEU A 182 -2.06 6.26 22.66
C LEU A 182 -0.82 6.14 23.55
N LEU A 183 -0.48 4.93 23.97
CA LEU A 183 0.68 4.66 24.82
C LEU A 183 1.71 3.80 24.07
N CYS A 184 2.96 4.25 24.04
CA CYS A 184 4.07 3.41 23.61
C CYS A 184 4.57 2.59 24.81
N ALA A 185 4.19 1.31 24.91
CA ALA A 185 4.63 0.41 25.98
C ALA A 185 4.43 -1.06 25.58
N ASP A 186 4.94 -1.97 26.40
CA ASP A 186 4.67 -3.41 26.30
C ASP A 186 3.20 -3.69 26.69
N SER A 187 2.42 -4.28 25.77
CA SER A 187 1.02 -4.61 26.01
C SER A 187 0.80 -5.76 27.01
N SER A 188 1.86 -6.50 27.36
CA SER A 188 1.83 -7.51 28.43
C SER A 188 2.01 -6.91 29.82
N ASP A 189 2.45 -5.65 29.93
CA ASP A 189 2.55 -4.94 31.20
C ASP A 189 1.18 -4.41 31.65
N ALA A 190 0.61 -5.07 32.66
CA ALA A 190 -0.67 -4.69 33.25
C ALA A 190 -0.69 -3.24 33.80
N ALA A 191 0.45 -2.72 34.29
CA ALA A 191 0.53 -1.35 34.78
C ALA A 191 0.49 -0.33 33.63
N ALA A 192 1.11 -0.65 32.51
CA ALA A 192 1.05 0.17 31.29
C ALA A 192 -0.39 0.25 30.76
N VAL A 193 -1.08 -0.90 30.64
CA VAL A 193 -2.48 -0.95 30.18
C VAL A 193 -3.42 -0.21 31.14
N ALA A 194 -3.22 -0.39 32.46
CA ALA A 194 -4.00 0.35 33.46
C ALA A 194 -3.79 1.87 33.36
N ARG A 195 -2.56 2.32 33.10
CA ARG A 195 -2.25 3.73 32.86
C ARG A 195 -2.94 4.26 31.60
N LEU A 196 -2.95 3.48 30.51
CA LEU A 196 -3.63 3.83 29.25
C LEU A 196 -5.14 4.00 29.42
N LEU A 197 -5.77 3.23 30.31
CA LEU A 197 -7.21 3.30 30.54
C LEU A 197 -7.65 4.24 31.67
N GLU A 198 -6.71 4.75 32.48
CA GLU A 198 -7.03 5.74 33.54
C GLU A 198 -8.15 5.29 34.50
N GLY A 199 -8.19 3.99 34.82
CA GLY A 199 -9.20 3.40 35.71
C GLY A 199 -10.49 2.95 35.01
N ASP A 200 -10.67 3.27 33.73
CA ASP A 200 -11.76 2.73 32.92
C ASP A 200 -11.54 1.26 32.54
N ARG A 201 -12.62 0.62 32.08
CA ARG A 201 -12.62 -0.75 31.58
C ARG A 201 -13.02 -0.80 30.12
N ALA A 202 -12.31 -1.62 29.35
CA ALA A 202 -12.59 -1.78 27.94
C ALA A 202 -13.87 -2.61 27.72
N HIS A 203 -14.76 -2.11 26.86
CA HIS A 203 -15.95 -2.85 26.41
C HIS A 203 -15.67 -3.65 25.13
N LEU A 204 -14.65 -3.23 24.37
CA LEU A 204 -14.18 -3.88 23.15
C LEU A 204 -12.66 -3.85 23.13
N VAL A 205 -12.05 -4.99 22.89
CA VAL A 205 -10.65 -5.09 22.45
C VAL A 205 -10.68 -5.70 21.07
N PHE A 206 -10.08 -5.03 20.11
CA PHE A 206 -9.84 -5.57 18.78
C PHE A 206 -8.36 -5.40 18.48
N THR A 207 -7.66 -6.51 18.22
CA THR A 207 -6.21 -6.53 18.04
C THR A 207 -5.80 -7.58 17.02
N SER A 208 -4.67 -7.33 16.35
CA SER A 208 -3.95 -8.30 15.54
C SER A 208 -2.53 -8.46 16.14
N PRO A 209 -2.34 -9.40 17.07
CA PRO A 209 -1.03 -9.62 17.68
C PRO A 209 -0.02 -10.15 16.66
N PRO A 210 1.29 -9.96 16.89
CA PRO A 210 2.33 -10.53 16.04
C PRO A 210 2.15 -12.04 15.75
N TYR A 211 2.25 -12.43 14.49
CA TYR A 211 2.01 -13.81 14.03
C TYR A 211 3.26 -14.70 14.22
N ALA A 212 3.39 -15.39 15.36
CA ALA A 212 4.41 -16.40 15.69
C ALA A 212 5.69 -16.48 14.81
N ASN A 213 6.38 -15.34 14.71
CA ASN A 213 7.62 -15.07 13.96
C ASN A 213 7.58 -14.76 12.48
N GLN A 214 6.42 -14.61 11.82
CA GLN A 214 6.25 -14.28 10.39
C GLN A 214 6.94 -13.03 9.82
N ARG A 215 7.71 -12.31 10.64
CA ARG A 215 8.44 -11.11 10.28
C ARG A 215 9.77 -11.11 11.02
N ASP A 216 10.83 -10.67 10.34
CA ASP A 216 12.09 -10.30 10.96
C ASP A 216 11.90 -9.04 11.83
N TYR A 217 11.42 -9.24 13.06
CA TYR A 217 11.38 -8.18 14.05
C TYR A 217 12.83 -7.79 14.39
N THR A 218 13.13 -6.49 14.32
CA THR A 218 14.46 -5.88 14.59
C THR A 218 15.08 -6.23 15.95
N THR A 219 14.37 -6.96 16.81
CA THR A 219 14.78 -7.39 18.16
C THR A 219 15.01 -8.91 18.30
N GLY A 220 15.09 -9.68 17.20
CA GLY A 220 15.44 -11.11 17.25
C GLY A 220 14.26 -12.07 17.44
N GLY A 221 13.07 -11.68 16.95
CA GLY A 221 11.86 -12.49 16.92
C GLY A 221 11.18 -12.74 18.28
N ILE A 222 9.96 -13.27 18.22
CA ILE A 222 9.16 -13.75 19.34
C ILE A 222 9.51 -15.21 19.62
N LYS A 223 10.38 -15.44 20.60
CA LYS A 223 10.85 -16.79 20.94
C LYS A 223 9.75 -17.70 21.50
N ASP A 224 8.75 -17.13 22.18
CA ASP A 224 7.62 -17.86 22.76
C ASP A 224 6.32 -17.07 22.56
N TRP A 225 5.62 -17.39 21.49
CA TRP A 225 4.36 -16.73 21.11
C TRP A 225 3.24 -17.02 22.13
N ASP A 226 3.21 -18.23 22.68
CA ASP A 226 2.24 -18.62 23.71
C ASP A 226 2.42 -17.77 24.97
N ALA A 227 3.66 -17.57 25.42
CA ALA A 227 3.96 -16.73 26.58
C ALA A 227 3.56 -15.26 26.34
N LEU A 228 3.85 -14.71 25.16
CA LEU A 228 3.43 -13.36 24.78
C LEU A 228 1.90 -13.21 24.86
N MET A 229 1.17 -14.09 24.18
CA MET A 229 -0.29 -14.05 24.15
C MET A 229 -0.86 -14.23 25.57
N ARG A 230 -0.34 -15.16 26.36
CA ARG A 230 -0.80 -15.33 27.76
C ARG A 230 -0.53 -14.10 28.62
N GLY A 231 0.60 -13.42 28.42
CA GLY A 231 0.93 -12.18 29.11
C GLY A 231 -0.07 -11.06 28.82
N VAL A 232 -0.38 -10.85 27.53
CA VAL A 232 -1.35 -9.83 27.07
C VAL A 232 -2.76 -10.17 27.54
N PHE A 233 -3.26 -11.37 27.22
CA PHE A 233 -4.65 -11.74 27.45
C PHE A 233 -4.97 -12.12 28.90
N GLY A 234 -3.95 -12.34 29.74
CA GLY A 234 -4.09 -12.72 31.15
C GLY A 234 -4.61 -11.58 32.03
N HIS A 235 -4.38 -10.33 31.63
CA HIS A 235 -4.63 -9.16 32.47
C HIS A 235 -5.52 -8.11 31.82
N LEU A 236 -6.28 -8.45 30.77
CA LEU A 236 -7.14 -7.50 30.07
C LEU A 236 -8.18 -6.87 31.02
N PRO A 237 -8.14 -5.54 31.22
CA PRO A 237 -9.05 -4.82 32.12
C PRO A 237 -10.42 -4.57 31.44
N MET A 238 -11.16 -5.66 31.25
CA MET A 238 -12.43 -5.65 30.52
C MET A 238 -13.62 -5.38 31.45
N ALA A 239 -14.64 -4.74 30.89
CA ALA A 239 -15.98 -4.74 31.45
C ALA A 239 -16.54 -6.17 31.47
N GLU A 240 -17.52 -6.42 32.34
CA GLU A 240 -18.12 -7.76 32.51
C GLU A 240 -18.77 -8.28 31.22
N ASP A 241 -19.36 -7.37 30.43
CA ASP A 241 -19.94 -7.64 29.12
C ASP A 241 -19.01 -7.31 27.94
N GLY A 242 -17.73 -7.13 28.22
CA GLY A 242 -16.73 -6.82 27.23
C GLY A 242 -16.52 -7.92 26.19
N GLN A 243 -16.20 -7.52 24.96
CA GLN A 243 -15.90 -8.39 23.83
C GLN A 243 -14.44 -8.28 23.42
N VAL A 244 -13.84 -9.40 23.02
CA VAL A 244 -12.46 -9.45 22.52
C VAL A 244 -12.46 -10.07 21.14
N LEU A 245 -11.91 -9.37 20.15
CA LEU A 245 -11.70 -9.85 18.79
C LEU A 245 -10.20 -9.91 18.53
N VAL A 246 -9.73 -11.07 18.08
CA VAL A 246 -8.32 -11.31 17.79
C VAL A 246 -8.22 -11.79 16.35
N ASN A 247 -7.59 -10.97 15.52
CA ASN A 247 -7.28 -11.29 14.14
C ASN A 247 -5.95 -12.06 14.09
N LEU A 248 -5.91 -13.16 13.33
CA LEU A 248 -4.74 -14.01 13.16
C LEU A 248 -4.68 -14.53 11.71
N GLY A 249 -3.54 -14.29 11.06
CA GLY A 249 -3.22 -14.78 9.73
C GLY A 249 -2.70 -16.23 9.72
N LEU A 250 -2.68 -16.84 8.53
CA LEU A 250 -2.13 -18.17 8.32
C LEU A 250 -0.60 -18.16 8.39
N ILE A 251 -0.03 -19.10 9.14
CA ILE A 251 1.40 -19.40 9.09
C ILE A 251 1.62 -20.70 8.35
N HIS A 252 2.55 -20.68 7.40
CA HIS A 252 3.00 -21.88 6.68
C HIS A 252 4.43 -22.22 7.09
N ARG A 253 4.69 -23.50 7.37
CA ARG A 253 6.04 -24.07 7.48
C ARG A 253 6.07 -25.36 6.69
N ASP A 254 7.09 -25.56 5.88
CA ASP A 254 7.24 -26.74 5.02
C ASP A 254 6.00 -27.02 4.14
N ASN A 255 5.36 -25.97 3.59
CA ASN A 255 4.11 -26.02 2.84
C ASN A 255 2.87 -26.55 3.62
N GLU A 256 2.94 -26.60 4.95
CA GLU A 256 1.82 -26.98 5.82
C GLU A 256 1.31 -25.76 6.60
N VAL A 257 -0.02 -25.61 6.69
CA VAL A 257 -0.64 -24.61 7.58
C VAL A 257 -0.42 -25.03 9.03
N ILE A 258 0.22 -24.17 9.81
CA ILE A 258 0.46 -24.40 11.23
C ILE A 258 -0.65 -23.73 12.05
N PRO A 259 -1.51 -24.47 12.77
CA PRO A 259 -2.54 -23.90 13.64
C PRO A 259 -1.96 -23.43 14.98
N TYR A 260 -1.00 -22.51 14.93
CA TYR A 260 -0.22 -22.06 16.10
C TYR A 260 -1.08 -21.46 17.24
N TRP A 261 -2.31 -21.06 16.94
CA TRP A 261 -3.26 -20.52 17.91
C TRP A 261 -3.92 -21.57 18.80
N ASP A 262 -3.90 -22.87 18.46
CA ASP A 262 -4.75 -23.87 19.13
C ASP A 262 -4.50 -23.98 20.64
N ALA A 263 -3.22 -23.99 21.05
CA ALA A 263 -2.84 -24.02 22.46
C ALA A 263 -3.34 -22.77 23.21
N TRP A 264 -3.20 -21.59 22.61
CA TRP A 264 -3.69 -20.34 23.15
C TRP A 264 -5.22 -20.29 23.22
N LEU A 265 -5.95 -20.76 22.20
CA LEU A 265 -7.42 -20.87 22.23
C LEU A 265 -7.90 -21.77 23.37
N GLY A 266 -7.20 -22.89 23.59
CA GLY A 266 -7.42 -23.77 24.72
C GLY A 266 -7.19 -23.06 26.05
N TRP A 267 -6.08 -22.33 26.17
CA TRP A 267 -5.76 -21.56 27.36
C TRP A 267 -6.77 -20.43 27.65
N MET A 268 -7.19 -19.67 26.64
CA MET A 268 -8.22 -18.62 26.75
C MET A 268 -9.49 -19.15 27.42
N ARG A 269 -9.91 -20.37 27.05
CA ARG A 269 -11.04 -21.05 27.68
C ARG A 269 -10.81 -21.31 29.17
N THR A 270 -9.59 -21.68 29.58
CA THR A 270 -9.25 -21.86 31.00
C THR A 270 -9.30 -20.55 31.79
N GLN A 271 -9.09 -19.41 31.12
CA GLN A 271 -9.22 -18.07 31.69
C GLN A 271 -10.66 -17.52 31.69
N GLY A 272 -11.65 -18.35 31.34
CA GLY A 272 -13.06 -17.97 31.32
C GLY A 272 -13.51 -17.22 30.06
N TRP A 273 -12.65 -17.14 29.03
CA TRP A 273 -13.04 -16.60 27.73
C TRP A 273 -13.76 -17.67 26.90
N ARG A 274 -15.02 -17.41 26.54
CA ARG A 274 -15.83 -18.26 25.69
C ARG A 274 -15.69 -17.78 24.26
N ARG A 275 -15.37 -18.67 23.33
CA ARG A 275 -15.47 -18.38 21.90
C ARG A 275 -16.95 -18.23 21.54
N PHE A 276 -17.36 -17.02 21.21
CA PHE A 276 -18.69 -16.70 20.75
C PHE A 276 -18.85 -16.99 19.26
N ALA A 277 -17.86 -16.58 18.47
CA ALA A 277 -17.85 -16.74 17.02
C ALA A 277 -16.42 -16.87 16.49
N TRP A 278 -16.34 -17.38 15.27
CA TRP A 278 -15.15 -17.42 14.45
C TRP A 278 -15.53 -16.90 13.07
N TYR A 279 -14.90 -15.80 12.67
CA TYR A 279 -15.14 -15.16 11.39
C TYR A 279 -13.98 -15.41 10.44
N VAL A 280 -14.28 -15.34 9.16
CA VAL A 280 -13.31 -15.28 8.07
C VAL A 280 -13.38 -13.87 7.51
N TRP A 281 -12.27 -13.14 7.59
CA TRP A 281 -12.13 -11.84 6.93
C TRP A 281 -11.61 -12.09 5.52
N ASP A 282 -12.47 -11.92 4.54
CA ASP A 282 -12.11 -11.92 3.12
C ASP A 282 -11.41 -10.60 2.79
N GLN A 283 -10.14 -10.67 2.40
CA GLN A 283 -9.32 -9.53 2.02
C GLN A 283 -9.50 -9.17 0.53
N GLY A 284 -10.33 -9.91 -0.20
CA GLY A 284 -10.67 -9.66 -1.60
C GLY A 284 -9.65 -10.31 -2.54
N PRO A 285 -9.12 -9.57 -3.54
CA PRO A 285 -8.10 -10.12 -4.41
C PRO A 285 -6.83 -10.34 -3.57
N GLY A 286 -6.54 -11.59 -3.23
CA GLY A 286 -5.30 -11.96 -2.54
C GLY A 286 -4.07 -11.61 -3.38
N MET A 287 -2.89 -11.93 -2.86
CA MET A 287 -1.63 -11.64 -3.56
C MET A 287 -1.61 -12.25 -4.98
N PRO A 288 -1.49 -11.43 -6.04
CA PRO A 288 -1.36 -11.92 -7.39
C PRO A 288 -0.04 -12.71 -7.55
N GLY A 289 -0.05 -13.80 -8.33
CA GLY A 289 1.13 -14.63 -8.57
C GLY A 289 0.78 -16.05 -9.02
N ASP A 290 1.78 -16.80 -9.51
CA ASP A 290 1.64 -18.25 -9.74
C ASP A 290 1.86 -19.02 -8.43
N TRP A 291 0.77 -19.56 -7.89
CA TRP A 291 0.79 -20.37 -6.67
C TRP A 291 1.16 -21.84 -6.94
N ALA A 292 1.81 -22.13 -8.08
CA ALA A 292 2.16 -23.46 -8.55
C ALA A 292 0.93 -24.40 -8.60
N GLY A 293 -0.19 -23.88 -9.13
CA GLY A 293 -1.46 -24.60 -9.22
C GLY A 293 -2.28 -24.68 -7.92
N ARG A 294 -1.91 -23.90 -6.89
CA ARG A 294 -2.68 -23.78 -5.63
C ARG A 294 -3.57 -22.53 -5.65
N PHE A 295 -4.53 -22.45 -4.73
CA PHE A 295 -5.29 -21.23 -4.50
C PHE A 295 -4.52 -20.28 -3.58
N ALA A 296 -4.40 -19.02 -3.99
CA ALA A 296 -3.90 -17.96 -3.14
C ALA A 296 -4.79 -17.79 -1.89
N PRO A 297 -4.23 -17.86 -0.67
CA PRO A 297 -4.95 -17.42 0.51
C PRO A 297 -5.21 -15.91 0.41
N SER A 298 -6.48 -15.52 0.51
CA SER A 298 -6.92 -14.12 0.51
C SER A 298 -7.82 -13.81 1.70
N PHE A 299 -7.56 -14.48 2.83
CA PHE A 299 -8.38 -14.36 4.02
C PHE A 299 -7.58 -14.55 5.30
N GLU A 300 -8.10 -13.98 6.38
CA GLU A 300 -7.61 -14.19 7.74
C GLU A 300 -8.74 -14.63 8.68
N PHE A 301 -8.37 -15.13 9.85
CA PHE A 301 -9.32 -15.50 10.88
C PHE A 301 -9.50 -14.39 11.91
N VAL A 302 -10.74 -14.20 12.37
CA VAL A 302 -11.05 -13.35 13.53
C VAL A 302 -11.78 -14.16 14.57
N PHE A 303 -11.14 -14.36 15.73
CA PHE A 303 -11.69 -15.08 16.87
C PHE A 303 -12.38 -14.10 17.82
N HIS A 304 -13.65 -14.34 18.10
CA HIS A 304 -14.47 -13.46 18.94
C HIS A 304 -14.82 -14.15 20.26
N PHE A 305 -14.43 -13.51 21.37
CA PHE A 305 -14.61 -13.98 22.72
C PHE A 305 -15.49 -13.07 23.57
N ASN A 306 -16.20 -13.69 24.51
CA ASN A 306 -16.87 -13.03 25.62
C ASN A 306 -16.72 -13.82 26.92
N ARG A 307 -16.93 -13.17 28.07
CA ARG A 307 -17.00 -13.86 29.36
C ARG A 307 -18.41 -14.37 29.68
N GLN A 308 -19.42 -13.70 29.13
CA GLN A 308 -20.82 -13.96 29.44
C GLN A 308 -21.65 -14.25 28.21
N SER A 309 -22.60 -15.17 28.38
CA SER A 309 -23.63 -15.39 27.36
C SER A 309 -24.68 -14.30 27.47
N ARG A 310 -24.88 -13.53 26.40
CA ARG A 310 -25.97 -12.55 26.31
C ARG A 310 -26.80 -12.85 25.08
N LYS A 311 -28.12 -12.69 25.21
CA LYS A 311 -29.01 -12.78 24.04
C LYS A 311 -28.85 -11.51 23.20
N PRO A 312 -28.75 -11.61 21.87
CA PRO A 312 -28.70 -10.43 21.03
C PRO A 312 -30.03 -9.67 21.12
N ASN A 313 -29.94 -8.35 21.29
CA ASN A 313 -31.09 -7.47 21.18
C ASN A 313 -31.40 -7.28 19.69
N LYS A 314 -32.17 -8.22 19.11
CA LYS A 314 -32.52 -8.23 17.68
C LYS A 314 -33.38 -7.03 17.26
N ILE A 315 -33.98 -6.33 18.23
CA ILE A 315 -34.82 -5.17 18.00
C ILE A 315 -34.38 -4.12 19.01
N VAL A 316 -33.76 -3.06 18.51
CA VAL A 316 -33.44 -1.86 19.29
C VAL A 316 -34.17 -0.70 18.62
N PRO A 317 -34.89 0.17 19.36
CA PRO A 317 -35.46 1.38 18.77
C PRO A 317 -34.35 2.19 18.10
N CYS A 318 -34.42 2.32 16.78
CA CYS A 318 -33.40 3.02 16.02
C CYS A 318 -33.49 4.52 16.34
N LYS A 319 -32.43 5.12 16.88
CA LYS A 319 -32.42 6.56 17.18
C LYS A 319 -32.41 7.44 15.93
N HIS A 320 -31.91 6.93 14.79
CA HIS A 320 -31.58 7.77 13.62
C HIS A 320 -31.92 7.17 12.24
N ALA A 321 -32.65 6.06 12.14
CA ALA A 321 -33.07 5.55 10.82
C ALA A 321 -33.95 6.58 10.10
N GLY A 322 -33.47 7.09 8.96
CA GLY A 322 -34.20 8.06 8.13
C GLY A 322 -34.05 9.53 8.53
N GLN A 323 -33.08 9.90 9.36
CA GLN A 323 -32.77 11.29 9.66
C GLN A 323 -31.35 11.66 9.17
N ASP A 324 -31.27 12.30 8.02
CA ASP A 324 -30.03 12.80 7.38
C ASP A 324 -29.49 14.08 8.06
N SER A 325 -29.43 14.11 9.39
CA SER A 325 -28.90 15.25 10.14
C SER A 325 -27.38 15.41 10.01
N HIS A 326 -26.66 14.32 9.71
CA HIS A 326 -25.21 14.30 9.52
C HIS A 326 -24.75 14.85 8.15
N LEU A 327 -25.67 15.03 7.19
CA LEU A 327 -25.39 15.61 5.86
C LEU A 327 -25.60 17.13 5.80
N ARG A 328 -25.87 17.78 6.94
CA ARG A 328 -26.22 19.21 7.02
C ARG A 328 -25.21 20.06 7.80
N ALA A 329 -23.98 19.60 7.98
CA ALA A 329 -22.91 20.39 8.58
C ALA A 329 -22.05 21.06 7.50
#